data_AF-A0A933NWV1-F1
#
_entry.id   AF-A0A933NWV1-F1
#
_cell.length_a   1.000
_cell.length_b   1.000
_cell.length_c   1.000
_cell.angle_alpha   90.00
_cell.angle_beta   90.00
_cell.angle_gamma   90.00
#
_symmetry.space_group_name_H-M   'P 1'
#
loop_
_entity.id
_entity.type
_entity.pdbx_description
1 polymer ?
#
loop_
_entity_poly.entity_id
_entity_poly.type
_entity_poly.pdbx_seq_one_letter_code
_entity_poly.pdbx_strand_id
1 'polypeptide(L)'
;MGKVRISDNSIWLKHIEADAPLRDRLTSLKAGDVVELEVAGIVGRWERMRDGSDGRPTEGIKPVEGMKRVWTQLQSERGRVVDVRQVQSADSYLAALGATLSEWDSPEDEAAYRDL
;
A
#
# COMPACT_ATOMS: atom_id res chain seq x y z
N MET A 1 9.27 -0.13 -12.56
CA MET A 1 7.83 -0.34 -12.66
C MET A 1 7.62 -1.84 -12.68
N GLY A 2 6.93 -2.35 -11.67
CA GLY A 2 6.80 -3.77 -11.44
C GLY A 2 5.81 -4.41 -12.41
N LYS A 3 5.96 -5.72 -12.56
CA LYS A 3 5.06 -6.57 -13.35
C LYS A 3 4.49 -7.66 -12.45
N VAL A 4 3.21 -7.95 -12.57
CA VAL A 4 2.56 -9.04 -11.86
C VAL A 4 1.59 -9.78 -12.76
N ARG A 5 1.55 -11.11 -12.66
CA ARG A 5 0.56 -11.94 -13.34
C ARG A 5 -0.72 -12.04 -12.50
N ILE A 6 -1.86 -11.78 -13.12
CA ILE A 6 -3.17 -11.99 -12.49
C ILE A 6 -3.43 -13.50 -12.41
N SER A 7 -3.27 -14.09 -11.24
CA SER A 7 -3.47 -15.54 -11.05
C SER A 7 -4.34 -15.90 -9.85
N ASP A 8 -4.52 -14.98 -8.90
CA ASP A 8 -5.11 -15.27 -7.59
C ASP A 8 -5.93 -14.07 -7.08
N ASN A 9 -6.67 -14.25 -5.98
CA ASN A 9 -7.45 -13.23 -5.29
C ASN A 9 -6.57 -12.18 -4.58
N SER A 10 -5.29 -12.53 -4.37
CA SER A 10 -4.27 -11.69 -3.78
C SER A 10 -3.08 -11.57 -4.73
N ILE A 11 -2.25 -10.55 -4.53
CA ILE A 11 -0.94 -10.46 -5.17
C ILE A 11 0.10 -11.03 -4.21
N TRP A 12 0.80 -12.06 -4.67
CA TRP A 12 1.94 -12.63 -3.96
C TRP A 12 3.20 -11.82 -4.28
N LEU A 13 3.90 -11.33 -3.25
CA LEU A 13 5.03 -10.39 -3.42
C LEU A 13 6.17 -11.00 -4.24
N LYS A 14 6.40 -12.31 -4.08
CA LYS A 14 7.37 -13.08 -4.89
C LYS A 14 7.07 -13.09 -6.39
N HIS A 15 5.84 -12.79 -6.81
CA HIS A 15 5.44 -12.70 -8.22
C HIS A 15 5.51 -11.28 -8.78
N ILE A 16 5.93 -10.29 -7.98
CA ILE A 16 6.21 -8.94 -8.47
C ILE A 16 7.60 -8.96 -9.08
N GLU A 17 7.68 -8.89 -10.40
CA GLU A 17 8.91 -8.88 -11.18
C GLU A 17 9.30 -7.45 -11.57
N ALA A 18 10.54 -7.26 -12.06
CA ALA A 18 11.03 -6.00 -12.63
C ALA A 18 10.98 -4.75 -11.71
N ASP A 19 10.83 -4.92 -10.39
CA ASP A 19 10.85 -3.83 -9.41
C ASP A 19 11.21 -4.35 -8.00
N ALA A 20 12.52 -4.55 -7.76
CA ALA A 20 13.01 -4.99 -6.45
C ALA A 20 12.71 -3.98 -5.33
N PRO A 21 12.89 -2.66 -5.52
CA PRO A 21 12.56 -1.67 -4.48
C PRO A 21 11.09 -1.72 -4.05
N LEU A 22 10.16 -1.86 -5.00
CA LEU A 22 8.75 -2.04 -4.68
C LEU A 22 8.51 -3.30 -3.85
N ARG A 23 9.15 -4.42 -4.23
CA ARG A 23 9.02 -5.68 -3.50
C ARG A 23 9.53 -5.55 -2.07
N ASP A 24 10.70 -4.98 -1.87
CA ASP A 24 11.31 -4.79 -0.55
C ASP A 24 10.43 -3.91 0.34
N ARG A 25 9.88 -2.83 -0.22
CA ARG A 25 8.96 -1.93 0.48
C ARG A 25 7.65 -2.61 0.88
N LEU A 26 7.11 -3.49 0.05
CA LEU A 26 5.90 -4.24 0.35
C LEU A 26 6.15 -5.36 1.37
N THR A 27 7.33 -5.97 1.33
CA THR A 27 7.77 -6.97 2.31
C THR A 27 7.97 -6.35 3.70
N SER A 28 8.38 -5.08 3.78
CA SER A 28 8.55 -4.36 5.05
C SER A 28 7.23 -3.94 5.73
N LEU A 29 6.09 -4.11 5.08
CA LEU A 29 4.78 -3.81 5.66
C LEU A 29 4.44 -4.83 6.75
N LYS A 30 3.90 -4.35 7.87
CA LYS A 30 3.34 -5.20 8.92
C LYS A 30 2.01 -5.78 8.46
N ALA A 31 1.64 -6.93 9.02
CA ALA A 31 0.32 -7.51 8.79
C ALA A 31 -0.80 -6.51 9.14
N GLY A 32 -1.71 -6.28 8.20
CA GLY A 32 -2.78 -5.29 8.32
C GLY A 32 -2.42 -3.89 7.83
N ASP A 33 -1.15 -3.59 7.53
CA ASP A 33 -0.79 -2.31 6.95
C ASP A 33 -1.42 -2.16 5.56
N VAL A 34 -1.90 -0.95 5.27
CA VAL A 34 -2.52 -0.60 4.00
C VAL A 34 -1.56 0.24 3.17
N VAL A 35 -1.50 -0.06 1.87
CA VAL A 35 -0.72 0.65 0.87
C VAL A 35 -1.57 0.96 -0.35
N GLU A 36 -1.32 2.10 -0.99
CA GLU A 36 -1.93 2.46 -2.26
C GLU A 36 -1.03 2.03 -3.41
N LEU A 37 -1.60 1.24 -4.32
CA LEU A 37 -0.92 0.78 -5.52
C LEU A 37 -1.77 1.13 -6.73
N GLU A 38 -1.10 1.49 -7.81
CA GLU A 38 -1.68 1.47 -9.14
C GLU A 38 -1.40 0.10 -9.76
N VAL A 39 -2.47 -0.60 -10.15
CA VAL A 39 -2.39 -1.90 -10.82
C VAL A 39 -3.19 -1.83 -12.11
N ALA A 40 -2.56 -2.16 -13.24
CA ALA A 40 -3.18 -2.03 -14.57
C ALA A 40 -3.74 -0.61 -14.85
N GLY A 41 -3.08 0.42 -14.32
CA GLY A 41 -3.52 1.83 -14.45
C GLY A 41 -4.64 2.25 -13.49
N ILE A 42 -5.06 1.37 -12.58
CA ILE A 42 -6.12 1.66 -11.61
C ILE A 42 -5.51 1.78 -10.21
N VAL A 43 -5.70 2.94 -9.58
CA VAL A 43 -5.27 3.18 -8.19
C VAL A 43 -6.26 2.56 -7.22
N GLY A 44 -5.75 1.88 -6.21
CA GLY A 44 -6.55 1.44 -5.08
C GLY A 44 -5.72 0.92 -3.92
N ARG A 45 -6.44 0.57 -2.85
CA ARG A 45 -5.85 0.18 -1.57
C ARG A 45 -5.68 -1.34 -1.48
N TRP A 46 -4.56 -1.71 -0.88
CA TRP A 46 -4.13 -3.08 -0.68
C TRP A 46 -3.66 -3.25 0.76
N GLU A 47 -4.06 -4.35 1.40
CA GLU A 47 -3.70 -4.66 2.78
C GLU A 47 -2.72 -5.82 2.81
N ARG A 48 -1.64 -5.69 3.58
CA ARG A 48 -0.70 -6.76 3.87
C ARG A 48 -1.42 -7.89 4.62
N MET A 49 -1.41 -9.09 4.05
CA MET A 49 -2.06 -10.25 4.67
C MET A 49 -1.40 -10.61 6.01
N ARG A 50 -2.22 -11.13 6.94
CA ARG A 50 -1.73 -11.75 8.18
C ARG A 50 -0.99 -13.06 7.86
N ASP A 51 -0.14 -13.46 8.78
CA ASP A 51 0.52 -14.76 8.73
C ASP A 51 -0.52 -15.88 8.79
N GLY A 52 -0.16 -17.01 8.18
CA GLY A 52 -1.02 -18.19 8.16
C GLY A 52 -1.28 -18.70 9.58
N SER A 53 -2.36 -19.47 9.75
CA SER A 53 -2.68 -20.11 11.04
C SER A 53 -1.58 -21.06 11.53
N ASP A 54 -0.67 -21.47 10.63
CA ASP A 54 0.52 -22.28 10.89
C ASP A 54 1.75 -21.45 11.29
N GLY A 55 1.61 -20.13 11.42
CA GLY A 55 2.68 -19.19 11.74
C GLY A 55 3.61 -18.84 10.57
N ARG A 56 3.32 -19.33 9.36
CA ARG A 56 4.16 -18.98 8.18
C ARG A 56 3.82 -17.57 7.67
N PRO A 57 4.84 -16.78 7.28
CA PRO A 57 4.61 -15.50 6.64
C PRO A 57 3.81 -15.67 5.35
N THR A 58 2.63 -15.07 5.29
CA THR A 58 1.84 -15.05 4.06
C THR A 58 2.34 -13.88 3.23
N GLU A 59 3.33 -14.05 2.35
CA GLU A 59 3.91 -12.93 1.56
C GLU A 59 2.99 -12.42 0.45
N GLY A 60 1.87 -11.81 0.81
CA GLY A 60 1.00 -11.19 -0.15
C GLY A 60 0.16 -10.05 0.40
N ILE A 61 -0.45 -9.37 -0.54
CA ILE A 61 -1.36 -8.25 -0.32
C ILE A 61 -2.71 -8.59 -0.95
N LYS A 62 -3.79 -8.22 -0.27
CA LYS A 62 -5.15 -8.41 -0.75
C LYS A 62 -5.79 -7.06 -1.07
N PRO A 63 -6.63 -6.95 -2.09
CA PRO A 63 -7.35 -5.72 -2.36
C PRO A 63 -8.34 -5.43 -1.22
N VAL A 64 -8.51 -4.15 -0.89
CA VAL A 64 -9.51 -3.69 0.10
C VAL A 64 -10.45 -2.65 -0.49
N GLU A 65 -11.59 -2.43 0.18
CA GLU A 65 -12.60 -1.46 -0.22
C GLU A 65 -13.01 -1.61 -1.71
N GLY A 66 -13.08 -0.49 -2.46
CA GLY A 66 -13.46 -0.49 -3.88
C GLY A 66 -12.54 -1.32 -4.78
N MET A 67 -11.26 -1.49 -4.40
CA MET A 67 -10.31 -2.27 -5.18
C MET A 67 -10.66 -3.76 -5.20
N LYS A 68 -11.41 -4.28 -4.22
CA LYS A 68 -11.90 -5.68 -4.26
C LYS A 68 -12.72 -5.95 -5.52
N ARG A 69 -13.67 -5.07 -5.83
CA ARG A 69 -14.56 -5.22 -6.99
C ARG A 69 -13.78 -5.12 -8.30
N VAL A 70 -12.85 -4.16 -8.38
CA VAL A 70 -11.97 -3.97 -9.55
C VAL A 70 -11.10 -5.21 -9.76
N TRP A 71 -10.47 -5.71 -8.70
CA TRP A 71 -9.61 -6.88 -8.80
C TRP A 71 -10.38 -8.12 -9.24
N THR A 72 -11.57 -8.38 -8.69
CA THR A 72 -12.45 -9.47 -9.14
C THR A 72 -12.80 -9.35 -10.63
N GLN A 73 -12.99 -8.14 -11.15
CA GLN A 73 -13.22 -7.95 -12.58
C GLN A 73 -11.96 -8.27 -13.40
N LEU A 74 -10.78 -7.79 -12.97
CA LEU A 74 -9.50 -8.10 -13.61
C LEU A 74 -9.17 -9.60 -13.59
N GLN A 75 -9.68 -10.35 -12.62
CA GLN A 75 -9.53 -11.81 -12.60
C GLN A 75 -10.24 -12.55 -13.74
N SER A 76 -11.18 -11.91 -14.46
CA SER A 76 -11.70 -12.48 -15.71
C SER A 76 -10.62 -12.60 -16.79
N GLU A 77 -9.55 -11.80 -16.68
CA GLU A 77 -8.37 -11.80 -17.55
C GLU A 77 -7.19 -12.57 -16.93
N ARG A 78 -7.46 -13.63 -16.16
CA ARG A 78 -6.43 -14.49 -15.54
C ARG A 78 -5.35 -14.91 -16.54
N GLY A 79 -4.10 -14.86 -16.11
CA GLY A 79 -2.91 -15.14 -16.92
C GLY A 79 -2.27 -13.91 -17.54
N ARG A 80 -2.99 -12.79 -17.65
CA ARG A 80 -2.46 -11.50 -18.11
C ARG A 80 -1.41 -10.96 -17.14
N VAL A 81 -0.34 -10.40 -17.69
CA VAL A 81 0.68 -9.64 -16.94
C VAL A 81 0.33 -8.17 -17.00
N VAL A 82 0.29 -7.52 -15.84
CA VAL A 82 -0.05 -6.10 -15.70
C VAL A 82 1.05 -5.35 -14.96
N ASP A 83 1.09 -4.04 -15.20
CA ASP A 83 1.96 -3.13 -14.47
C ASP A 83 1.46 -2.91 -13.04
N VAL A 84 2.41 -2.79 -12.12
CA VAL A 84 2.18 -2.42 -10.72
C VAL A 84 3.21 -1.39 -10.26
N ARG A 85 2.75 -0.36 -9.56
CA ARG A 85 3.62 0.62 -8.90
C ARG A 85 2.99 1.12 -7.61
N GLN A 86 3.83 1.52 -6.67
CA GLN A 86 3.37 2.28 -5.52
C GLN A 86 3.01 3.70 -5.94
N VAL A 87 1.91 4.20 -5.40
CA VAL A 87 1.51 5.60 -5.52
C VAL A 87 1.35 6.17 -4.11
N GLN A 88 1.73 7.43 -3.94
CA GLN A 88 1.42 8.20 -2.74
C GLN A 88 0.33 9.20 -3.13
N SER A 89 -0.83 9.10 -2.52
CA SER A 89 -1.86 10.13 -2.65
C SER A 89 -1.55 11.30 -1.72
N ALA A 90 -2.15 12.46 -1.99
CA ALA A 90 -2.05 13.61 -1.10
C ALA A 90 -2.54 13.25 0.33
N ASP A 91 -3.58 12.42 0.44
CA ASP A 91 -4.11 11.96 1.72
C ASP A 91 -3.11 11.07 2.48
N SER A 92 -2.47 10.12 1.80
CA SER A 92 -1.46 9.27 2.44
C SER A 92 -0.17 10.04 2.79
N TYR A 93 0.15 11.09 2.04
CA TYR A 93 1.25 12.01 2.37
C TYR A 93 0.93 12.90 3.59
N LEU A 94 -0.26 13.51 3.63
CA LEU A 94 -0.70 14.35 4.76
C LEU A 94 -0.82 13.55 6.07
N ALA A 95 -1.34 12.31 6.00
CA ALA A 95 -1.41 11.43 7.17
C ALA A 95 0.00 11.07 7.70
N ALA A 96 0.98 10.88 6.81
CA ALA A 96 2.36 10.62 7.20
C ALA A 96 3.03 11.85 7.82
N LEU A 97 2.75 13.06 7.29
CA LEU A 97 3.30 14.32 7.81
C LEU A 97 2.68 14.74 9.15
N GLY A 98 1.38 14.50 9.36
CA GLY A 98 0.72 14.83 10.63
C GLY A 98 1.36 14.13 11.83
N ALA A 99 1.91 12.94 11.64
CA ALA A 99 2.64 12.21 12.70
C ALA A 99 4.01 12.84 13.02
N THR A 100 4.64 13.54 12.08
CA THR A 100 5.95 14.18 12.24
C THR A 100 5.86 15.66 12.62
N LEU A 101 4.72 16.32 12.41
CA LEU A 101 4.54 17.75 12.69
C LEU A 101 4.01 18.05 14.11
N SER A 102 3.91 17.04 14.98
CA SER A 102 3.51 17.21 16.40
C SER A 102 4.41 18.16 17.20
N GLU A 103 5.60 18.49 16.70
CA GLU A 103 6.52 19.44 17.36
C GLU A 103 6.16 20.91 17.14
N TRP A 104 5.25 21.22 16.20
CA TRP A 104 4.79 22.60 15.91
C TRP A 104 3.56 23.05 16.72
N ASP A 105 2.94 22.14 17.48
CA ASP A 105 1.88 22.44 18.45
C ASP A 105 2.47 22.58 19.87
N SER A 106 3.68 23.12 19.99
CA SER A 106 4.29 23.36 21.29
C SER A 106 3.56 24.52 21.99
N PRO A 107 3.23 24.43 23.29
CA PRO A 107 2.66 25.54 24.04
C PRO A 107 3.61 26.75 24.17
N GLU A 108 4.90 26.57 23.83
CA GLU A 108 5.89 27.63 23.79
C GLU A 108 5.69 28.56 22.57
N ASP A 109 5.22 28.04 21.43
CA ASP A 109 4.90 28.84 20.24
C ASP A 109 3.64 29.70 20.44
N GLU A 110 2.67 29.24 21.23
CA GLU A 110 1.45 30.00 21.57
C GLU A 110 1.77 31.23 22.44
N ALA A 111 2.83 31.16 23.25
CA ALA A 111 3.27 32.28 24.08
C ALA A 111 3.95 33.38 23.27
N ALA A 112 4.66 33.03 22.19
CA ALA A 112 5.36 34.00 21.33
C ALA A 112 4.42 34.87 20.49
N TYR A 113 3.24 34.36 20.15
CA TYR A 113 2.22 35.10 19.39
C TYR A 113 1.29 35.97 20.26
N ARG A 114 1.29 35.78 21.58
CA ARG A 114 0.39 36.50 22.49
C ARG A 114 0.86 37.93 22.83
N ASP A 115 2.11 38.25 22.50
CA ASP A 115 2.76 39.56 22.74
C ASP A 115 2.90 40.43 21.45
N LEU A 116 2.25 40.05 20.34
CA LEU A 116 2.16 40.83 19.08
C LEU A 116 0.79 41.51 18.94
#